data_AF-A0A537K2F4-F1
#
_entry.id   AF-A0A537K2F4-F1
#
_cell.length_a   1.000
_cell.length_b   1.000
_cell.length_c   1.000
_cell.angle_alpha   90.00
_cell.angle_beta   90.00
_cell.angle_gamma   90.00
#
_symmetry.space_group_name_H-M   'P 1'
#
loop_
_entity.id
_entity.type
_entity.pdbx_description
1 polymer ?
#
loop_
_entity_poly.entity_id
_entity_poly.type
_entity_poly.pdbx_seq_one_letter_code
_entity_poly.pdbx_strand_id
1 'polypeptide(L)'
;MKKIFSYGFALSLLLTIAIACTNDTPKTSNTNKDTAAVVESKKDSTVDESEKPPVSGDVQLKLPGGFTSTEVTAGIGPARHLVVNSNGDIYVKMADAHGNKGIMVLRDKNGDGIADETSTFGKYGGTGI
;
A
#
# COMPACT_ATOMS: atom_id res chain seq x y z
N MET A 1 0.54 -49.84 22.76
CA MET A 1 2.01 -50.05 22.83
C MET A 1 2.66 -49.22 21.72
N LYS A 2 3.71 -48.45 22.07
CA LYS A 2 4.81 -47.92 21.22
C LYS A 2 4.40 -46.98 20.07
N LYS A 3 4.45 -45.66 20.31
CA LYS A 3 5.58 -44.72 20.07
C LYS A 3 5.71 -44.33 18.59
N ILE A 4 5.33 -43.08 18.28
CA ILE A 4 5.77 -42.37 17.07
C ILE A 4 6.48 -41.08 17.50
N PHE A 5 7.58 -40.84 16.79
CA PHE A 5 8.71 -40.01 17.16
C PHE A 5 8.39 -38.52 17.19
N SER A 6 8.73 -37.88 18.31
CA SER A 6 8.82 -36.44 18.46
C SER A 6 10.13 -35.96 17.82
N TYR A 7 10.03 -35.29 16.66
CA TYR A 7 11.16 -34.62 16.03
C TYR A 7 11.35 -33.26 16.70
N GLY A 8 12.33 -33.22 17.61
CA GLY A 8 12.82 -31.99 18.23
C GLY A 8 13.49 -31.10 17.19
N PHE A 9 12.79 -30.02 16.87
CA PHE A 9 13.24 -28.86 16.12
C PHE A 9 14.34 -28.14 16.92
N ALA A 10 15.61 -28.52 16.71
CA ALA A 10 16.77 -27.72 17.10
C ALA A 10 17.16 -26.89 15.87
N LEU A 11 16.76 -25.61 15.76
CA LEU A 11 17.37 -24.46 16.44
C LEU A 11 18.90 -24.47 16.34
N SER A 12 19.43 -23.89 15.27
CA SER A 12 20.31 -22.71 15.41
C SER A 12 20.85 -22.31 14.04
N LEU A 13 20.34 -21.17 13.59
CA LEU A 13 20.79 -20.37 12.47
C LEU A 13 22.06 -19.60 12.91
N LEU A 14 23.17 -19.75 12.20
CA LEU A 14 24.28 -18.78 12.26
C LEU A 14 24.55 -18.29 10.84
N LEU A 15 23.82 -17.23 10.48
CA LEU A 15 24.02 -16.43 9.27
C LEU A 15 24.89 -15.23 9.67
N THR A 16 26.17 -15.23 9.28
CA THR A 16 27.06 -14.08 9.41
C THR A 16 26.97 -13.23 8.15
N ILE A 17 26.29 -12.09 8.23
CA ILE A 17 26.36 -11.04 7.21
C ILE A 17 27.08 -9.84 7.84
N ALA A 18 28.30 -9.58 7.36
CA ALA A 18 29.01 -8.34 7.65
C ALA A 18 28.39 -7.22 6.79
N ILE A 19 27.79 -6.24 7.47
CA ILE A 19 27.29 -5.00 6.87
C ILE A 19 28.46 -4.02 6.86
N ALA A 20 28.98 -3.69 5.67
CA ALA A 20 29.87 -2.55 5.49
C ALA A 20 29.03 -1.33 5.11
N CYS A 21 28.98 -0.34 6.02
CA CYS A 21 28.43 0.97 5.75
C CYS A 21 29.41 1.78 4.88
N THR A 22 28.95 2.31 3.75
CA THR A 22 29.56 3.49 3.13
C THR A 22 28.47 4.56 3.03
N ASN A 23 28.43 5.45 4.03
CA ASN A 23 27.62 6.65 4.03
C ASN A 23 28.56 7.83 3.78
N ASP A 24 28.63 8.29 2.55
CA ASP A 24 29.08 9.66 2.25
C ASP A 24 27.88 10.60 2.32
N THR A 25 27.91 11.52 3.28
CA THR A 25 27.13 12.77 3.30
C THR A 25 28.08 13.86 3.83
N PRO A 26 27.79 15.17 3.72
CA PRO A 26 27.07 15.96 2.72
C PRO A 26 27.88 17.21 2.28
N LYS A 27 27.48 17.89 1.19
CA LYS A 27 27.92 19.28 0.91
C LYS A 27 26.75 20.26 1.02
N THR A 28 26.94 21.20 1.94
CA THR A 28 26.22 22.45 2.22
C THR A 28 26.16 23.41 1.03
N SER A 29 25.04 24.11 0.84
CA SER A 29 25.06 25.57 0.62
C SER A 29 23.71 26.23 0.97
N ASN A 30 23.77 27.18 1.90
CA ASN A 30 22.70 28.08 2.32
C ASN A 30 22.40 29.14 1.26
N THR A 31 21.20 29.73 1.27
CA THR A 31 21.05 31.21 1.32
C THR A 31 19.63 31.66 1.70
N ASN A 32 19.55 32.54 2.70
CA ASN A 32 18.38 33.25 3.23
C ASN A 32 17.78 34.25 2.23
N LYS A 33 16.48 34.57 2.39
CA LYS A 33 16.00 35.96 2.27
C LYS A 33 14.69 36.20 3.02
N ASP A 34 14.74 37.15 3.95
CA ASP A 34 13.65 37.67 4.79
C ASP A 34 12.47 38.26 4.00
N THR A 35 11.27 38.26 4.59
CA THR A 35 10.63 39.49 5.15
C THR A 35 9.12 39.30 5.37
N ALA A 36 8.66 39.78 6.52
CA ALA A 36 7.31 39.75 7.07
C ALA A 36 6.30 40.73 6.41
N ALA A 37 5.00 40.38 6.43
CA ALA A 37 3.91 41.20 6.99
C ALA A 37 2.52 40.57 6.74
N VAL A 38 1.91 40.11 7.84
CA VAL A 38 0.51 40.27 8.29
C VAL A 38 -0.56 40.68 7.26
N VAL A 39 -1.68 39.94 7.19
CA VAL A 39 -3.05 40.40 7.54
C VAL A 39 -4.05 39.23 7.44
N GLU A 40 -4.87 39.13 8.47
CA GLU A 40 -5.93 38.17 8.75
C GLU A 40 -7.29 38.67 8.21
N SER A 41 -8.11 37.81 7.61
CA SER A 41 -9.58 37.88 7.68
C SER A 41 -10.25 36.58 7.21
N LYS A 42 -10.74 35.86 8.21
CA LYS A 42 -11.78 34.82 8.29
C LYS A 42 -12.93 34.92 7.28
N LYS A 43 -13.30 33.76 6.68
CA LYS A 43 -14.69 33.33 6.38
C LYS A 43 -14.67 31.83 6.06
N ASP A 44 -14.84 30.97 7.06
CA ASP A 44 -16.12 30.34 7.43
C ASP A 44 -16.70 29.45 6.33
N SER A 45 -16.45 28.13 6.45
CA SER A 45 -17.38 27.06 6.07
C SER A 45 -16.91 25.79 6.75
N THR A 46 -17.46 25.54 7.94
CA THR A 46 -17.40 24.28 8.66
C THR A 46 -18.11 23.18 7.86
N VAL A 47 -17.36 22.22 7.34
CA VAL A 47 -17.81 20.84 7.17
C VAL A 47 -16.91 20.00 8.05
N ASP A 48 -17.55 19.21 8.92
CA ASP A 48 -16.92 18.41 9.96
C ASP A 48 -16.09 17.30 9.32
N GLU A 49 -14.80 17.57 9.16
CA GLU A 49 -13.81 16.71 8.51
C GLU A 49 -13.06 15.89 9.58
N SER A 50 -13.82 15.19 10.42
CA SER A 50 -13.27 14.40 11.52
C SER A 50 -13.73 12.95 11.47
N GLU A 51 -13.52 12.28 10.33
CA GLU A 51 -13.29 10.81 10.31
C GLU A 51 -12.84 10.28 8.94
N LYS A 52 -12.15 11.09 8.12
CA LYS A 52 -11.57 10.58 6.88
C LYS A 52 -10.19 9.96 7.18
N PRO A 53 -9.98 8.65 6.98
CA PRO A 53 -8.67 8.04 7.19
C PRO A 53 -7.63 8.72 6.27
N PRO A 54 -6.36 8.80 6.73
CA PRO A 54 -5.32 9.54 6.02
C PRO A 54 -5.10 8.92 4.64
N VAL A 55 -5.35 9.71 3.59
CA VAL A 55 -4.99 9.36 2.22
C VAL A 55 -3.47 9.43 2.13
N SER A 56 -2.82 8.28 2.24
CA SER A 56 -1.38 8.11 2.12
C SER A 56 -1.04 7.72 0.69
N GLY A 57 -0.99 8.69 -0.23
CA GLY A 57 -0.45 8.46 -1.57
C GLY A 57 -0.75 9.57 -2.56
N ASP A 58 0.28 10.08 -3.23
CA ASP A 58 0.24 11.15 -4.24
C ASP A 58 -0.45 10.76 -5.56
N VAL A 59 -1.67 10.23 -5.50
CA VAL A 59 -2.54 10.07 -6.68
C VAL A 59 -3.69 11.07 -6.55
N GLN A 60 -3.41 12.34 -6.85
CA GLN A 60 -4.45 13.37 -6.91
C GLN A 60 -5.29 13.16 -8.17
N LEU A 61 -6.25 12.24 -8.09
CA LEU A 61 -7.32 12.11 -9.06
C LEU A 61 -8.12 13.41 -9.06
N LYS A 62 -8.25 14.06 -10.21
CA LYS A 62 -9.18 15.19 -10.35
C LYS A 62 -10.59 14.64 -10.46
N LEU A 63 -11.34 14.74 -9.38
CA LEU A 63 -12.71 14.25 -9.31
C LEU A 63 -13.71 15.39 -9.57
N PRO A 64 -14.83 15.12 -10.26
CA PRO A 64 -15.96 16.04 -10.27
C PRO A 64 -16.50 16.29 -8.85
N GLY A 65 -17.22 17.40 -8.66
CA GLY A 65 -17.87 17.68 -7.38
C GLY A 65 -18.83 16.55 -6.96
N GLY A 66 -18.81 16.19 -5.67
CA GLY A 66 -19.62 15.11 -5.11
C GLY A 66 -18.99 13.71 -5.20
N PHE A 67 -17.80 13.58 -5.80
CA PHE A 67 -17.05 12.32 -5.83
C PHE A 67 -15.91 12.32 -4.80
N THR A 68 -15.67 11.16 -4.21
CA THR A 68 -14.50 10.87 -3.37
C THR A 68 -13.74 9.68 -3.95
N SER A 69 -12.47 9.55 -3.57
CA SER A 69 -11.65 8.39 -3.89
C SER A 69 -10.90 7.96 -2.64
N THR A 70 -10.76 6.65 -2.49
CA THR A 70 -9.98 5.98 -1.46
C THR A 70 -8.95 5.10 -2.15
N GLU A 71 -7.71 5.15 -1.68
CA GLU A 71 -6.68 4.22 -2.12
C GLU A 71 -6.87 2.89 -1.38
N VAL A 72 -7.39 1.89 -2.09
CA VAL A 72 -7.62 0.55 -1.54
C VAL A 72 -6.30 -0.15 -1.22
N THR A 73 -5.30 0.01 -2.09
CA THR A 73 -3.96 -0.56 -1.94
C THR A 73 -2.98 0.21 -2.82
N ALA A 74 -1.74 0.35 -2.35
CA ALA A 74 -0.68 1.07 -3.06
C ALA A 74 0.29 0.10 -3.76
N GLY A 75 0.88 0.53 -4.86
CA GLY A 75 2.12 -0.08 -5.38
C GLY A 75 2.00 -1.52 -5.91
N ILE A 76 0.81 -1.98 -6.33
CA ILE A 76 0.61 -3.37 -6.79
C ILE A 76 1.20 -3.67 -8.18
N GLY A 77 1.67 -2.65 -8.89
CA GLY A 77 2.13 -2.75 -10.28
C GLY A 77 0.98 -2.63 -11.29
N PRO A 78 1.22 -2.99 -12.56
CA PRO A 78 0.24 -2.78 -13.62
C PRO A 78 -0.95 -3.74 -13.50
N ALA A 79 -2.10 -3.23 -13.05
CA ALA A 79 -3.38 -3.92 -13.08
C ALA A 79 -4.09 -3.72 -14.43
N ARG A 80 -4.95 -4.67 -14.83
CA ARG A 80 -5.74 -4.58 -16.07
C ARG A 80 -7.24 -4.63 -15.84
N HIS A 81 -7.70 -5.67 -15.14
CA HIS A 81 -9.11 -5.90 -14.88
C HIS A 81 -9.29 -6.12 -13.38
N LEU A 82 -10.49 -5.88 -12.86
CA LEU A 82 -10.86 -6.28 -11.50
C LEU A 82 -12.31 -6.74 -11.43
N VAL A 83 -12.62 -7.58 -10.44
CA VAL A 83 -13.99 -7.90 -10.02
C VAL A 83 -14.08 -7.86 -8.50
N VAL A 84 -15.28 -7.55 -8.01
CA VAL A 84 -15.58 -7.48 -6.59
C VAL A 84 -16.52 -8.62 -6.25
N ASN A 85 -16.14 -9.43 -5.27
CA ASN A 85 -16.99 -10.47 -4.74
C ASN A 85 -18.06 -9.88 -3.78
N SER A 86 -19.14 -10.61 -3.51
CA SER A 86 -20.22 -10.16 -2.64
C SER A 86 -19.79 -9.88 -1.19
N ASN A 87 -18.66 -10.46 -0.76
CA ASN A 87 -18.06 -10.21 0.55
C ASN A 87 -17.10 -9.01 0.59
N GLY A 88 -16.93 -8.28 -0.53
CA GLY A 88 -16.02 -7.14 -0.63
C GLY A 88 -14.59 -7.49 -1.07
N ASP A 89 -14.23 -8.77 -1.18
CA ASP A 89 -12.91 -9.16 -1.69
C ASP A 89 -12.74 -8.70 -3.14
N ILE A 90 -11.63 -8.04 -3.44
CA ILE A 90 -11.32 -7.54 -4.79
C ILE A 90 -10.30 -8.46 -5.43
N TYR A 91 -10.64 -9.00 -6.60
CA TYR A 91 -9.73 -9.79 -7.43
C TYR A 91 -9.20 -8.92 -8.57
N VAL A 92 -7.89 -8.71 -8.61
CA VAL A 92 -7.22 -7.87 -9.59
C VAL A 92 -6.41 -8.74 -10.53
N LYS A 93 -6.69 -8.63 -11.84
CA LYS A 93 -5.86 -9.23 -12.89
C LYS A 93 -4.64 -8.35 -13.13
N MET A 94 -3.46 -8.93 -12.96
CA MET A 94 -2.20 -8.25 -13.27
C MET A 94 -1.91 -8.31 -14.78
N ALA A 95 -1.26 -7.27 -15.32
CA ALA A 95 -0.85 -7.23 -16.71
C ALA A 95 0.17 -8.33 -17.03
N ASP A 96 1.16 -8.45 -16.15
CA ASP A 96 2.22 -9.43 -16.23
C ASP A 96 2.16 -10.38 -15.04
N ALA A 97 2.12 -11.68 -15.34
CA ALA A 97 2.26 -12.70 -14.31
C ALA A 97 3.76 -12.88 -14.01
N HIS A 98 4.31 -12.04 -13.14
CA HIS A 98 5.66 -12.26 -12.60
C HIS A 98 5.64 -13.47 -11.66
N GLY A 99 5.82 -14.67 -12.20
CA GLY A 99 5.71 -15.92 -11.46
C GLY A 99 4.26 -16.26 -11.11
N ASN A 100 3.94 -16.41 -9.81
CA ASN A 100 2.61 -16.78 -9.31
C ASN A 100 1.68 -15.58 -9.05
N LYS A 101 1.91 -14.46 -9.73
CA LYS A 101 1.23 -13.18 -9.50
C LYS A 101 0.30 -12.78 -10.65
N GLY A 102 -0.37 -13.74 -11.29
CA GLY A 102 -1.30 -13.45 -12.38
C GLY A 102 -2.57 -12.75 -11.90
N ILE A 103 -3.05 -13.11 -10.70
CA ILE A 103 -4.21 -12.52 -10.03
C ILE A 103 -3.80 -12.19 -8.59
N MET A 104 -4.19 -11.01 -8.12
CA MET A 104 -4.06 -10.54 -6.75
C MET A 104 -5.44 -10.50 -6.08
N VAL A 105 -5.53 -10.89 -4.82
CA VAL A 105 -6.74 -10.78 -3.98
C VAL A 105 -6.46 -9.77 -2.89
N LEU A 106 -7.31 -8.76 -2.78
CA LEU A 106 -7.29 -7.73 -1.76
C LEU A 106 -8.49 -7.92 -0.85
N ARG A 107 -8.28 -7.97 0.46
CA ARG A 107 -9.36 -8.11 1.45
C ARG A 107 -9.33 -6.98 2.45
N ASP A 108 -10.46 -6.31 2.58
CA ASP A 108 -10.76 -5.42 3.69
C ASP A 108 -11.49 -6.25 4.77
N LYS A 109 -10.87 -6.38 5.94
CA LYS A 109 -11.42 -7.13 7.08
C LYS A 109 -12.19 -6.23 8.03
N ASN A 110 -11.93 -4.93 7.99
CA ASN A 110 -12.36 -3.98 9.00
C ASN A 110 -13.50 -3.05 8.48
N GLY A 111 -13.73 -3.01 7.18
CA GLY A 111 -14.79 -2.27 6.51
C GLY A 111 -14.45 -0.81 6.17
N ASP A 112 -13.18 -0.40 6.25
CA ASP A 112 -12.74 0.97 5.96
C ASP A 112 -12.46 1.24 4.46
N GLY A 113 -12.60 0.21 3.62
CA GLY A 113 -12.34 0.27 2.17
C GLY A 113 -10.86 0.17 1.81
N ILE A 114 -9.98 -0.13 2.76
CA ILE A 114 -8.55 -0.33 2.60
C ILE A 114 -8.24 -1.83 2.75
N ALA A 115 -7.39 -2.37 1.89
CA ALA A 115 -7.04 -3.78 1.96
C ALA A 115 -6.09 -4.05 3.14
N ASP A 116 -6.54 -4.88 4.10
CA ASP A 116 -5.75 -5.39 5.21
C ASP A 116 -4.87 -6.59 4.80
N GLU A 117 -5.37 -7.41 3.87
CA GLU A 117 -4.69 -8.62 3.41
C GLU A 117 -4.53 -8.63 1.89
N THR A 118 -3.35 -9.08 1.44
CA THR A 118 -3.08 -9.31 0.02
C THR A 118 -2.57 -10.73 -0.20
N SER A 119 -3.12 -11.44 -1.18
CA SER A 119 -2.58 -12.71 -1.66
C SER A 119 -2.54 -12.76 -3.18
N THR A 120 -1.75 -13.67 -3.75
CA THR A 120 -1.61 -13.79 -5.22
C THR A 120 -1.64 -15.24 -5.67
N PHE A 121 -2.20 -15.49 -6.86
CA PHE A 121 -2.18 -16.79 -7.49
C PHE A 121 -2.21 -16.68 -9.03
N GLY A 122 -2.04 -17.81 -9.71
CA GLY A 122 -2.05 -17.89 -11.17
C GLY A 122 -0.71 -17.50 -11.81
N LYS A 123 -0.34 -18.21 -12.87
CA LYS A 123 0.93 -18.04 -13.60
C LYS A 123 0.75 -17.50 -15.02
N TYR A 124 -0.38 -16.88 -15.30
CA TYR A 124 -0.76 -16.46 -16.64
C TYR A 124 -1.18 -15.00 -16.67
N GLY A 125 -0.76 -14.28 -17.70
CA GLY A 125 -1.29 -12.96 -18.09
C GLY A 125 -2.61 -13.11 -18.85
N GLY A 126 -3.00 -12.13 -19.67
CA GLY A 126 -4.15 -12.24 -20.58
C GLY A 126 -5.16 -11.09 -20.48
N THR A 127 -6.22 -11.16 -21.29
CA THR A 127 -7.19 -10.07 -21.59
C THR A 127 -8.56 -10.26 -20.91
N GLY A 128 -8.61 -10.85 -19.71
CA GLY A 128 -9.86 -11.15 -19.02
C GLY A 128 -9.67 -11.31 -17.50
N ILE A 129 -10.81 -11.45 -16.81
CA ILE A 129 -10.90 -11.92 -15.42
C ILE A 129 -11.17 -13.42 -15.44
#